data_AF-A0AB33ANG5-F1
#
_entry.id   AF-A0AB33ANG5-F1
#
_cell.length_a   1.000
_cell.length_b   1.000
_cell.length_c   1.000
_cell.angle_alpha   90.00
_cell.angle_beta   90.00
_cell.angle_gamma   90.00
#
_symmetry.space_group_name_H-M   'P 1'
#
loop_
_entity.id
_entity.type
_entity.pdbx_description
1 polymer ?
#
loop_
_entity_poly.entity_id
_entity_poly.type
_entity_poly.pdbx_seq_one_letter_code
_entity_poly.pdbx_strand_id
1 'polypeptide(L)'
;MNSYKVLKFDDHFVYLTQDGKIKKLARDLFDFDIALGDRVDYIQDGDIVLVIPSQGEMDTSSDKSVKSGLLQGILNLFLETLSIHNNDLGNLKKIFSQLLVTLFMAWSLLGVVVIELLLLLESLISVIWRLLVKGIKNLHIVDNSRKYMAYRKRQEAIRNQENHEEEERLLRLALEQEKLDKKDQVSEKTSETFTIDSEKSQEGSVKETKEID
;
A
#
# COMPACT_ATOMS: atom_id res chain seq x y z
N MET A 1 -44.08 9.85 -43.37
CA MET A 1 -43.96 11.29 -43.09
C MET A 1 -44.22 12.04 -44.39
N ASN A 2 -44.82 13.23 -44.33
CA ASN A 2 -45.23 13.97 -45.54
C ASN A 2 -44.15 15.01 -45.87
N SER A 3 -43.00 14.50 -46.30
CA SER A 3 -41.81 15.28 -46.65
C SER A 3 -41.91 15.75 -48.10
N TYR A 4 -41.99 17.07 -48.30
CA TYR A 4 -42.03 17.71 -49.61
C TYR A 4 -40.67 18.31 -49.94
N LYS A 5 -40.27 18.32 -51.21
CA LYS A 5 -39.06 18.98 -51.69
C LYS A 5 -39.36 20.42 -52.15
N VAL A 6 -38.55 21.39 -51.75
CA VAL A 6 -38.60 22.77 -52.27
C VAL A 6 -38.20 22.75 -53.75
N LEU A 7 -39.14 23.10 -54.62
CA LEU A 7 -38.94 23.15 -56.07
C LEU A 7 -38.53 24.55 -56.55
N LYS A 8 -39.16 25.59 -55.98
CA LYS A 8 -38.87 27.00 -56.19
C LYS A 8 -39.36 27.81 -55.00
N PHE A 9 -38.74 28.95 -54.73
CA PHE A 9 -39.33 30.02 -53.93
C PHE A 9 -39.17 31.37 -54.63
N ASP A 10 -40.05 32.29 -54.27
CA ASP A 10 -40.03 33.73 -54.56
C ASP A 10 -40.32 34.45 -53.23
N ASP A 11 -40.05 35.75 -53.13
CA ASP A 11 -40.13 36.53 -51.87
C ASP A 11 -41.45 36.34 -51.07
N HIS A 12 -42.54 36.04 -51.76
CA HIS A 12 -43.88 35.90 -51.19
C HIS A 12 -44.33 34.43 -51.01
N PHE A 13 -43.75 33.48 -51.75
CA PHE A 13 -44.32 32.13 -51.88
C PHE A 13 -43.26 31.04 -52.10
N VAL A 14 -43.51 29.87 -51.51
CA VAL A 14 -42.71 28.65 -51.66
C VAL A 14 -43.52 27.59 -52.39
N TYR A 15 -42.91 26.98 -53.40
CA TYR A 15 -43.48 25.89 -54.20
C TYR A 15 -42.82 24.58 -53.78
N LEU A 16 -43.62 23.70 -53.17
CA LEU A 16 -43.23 22.41 -52.64
C LEU A 16 -43.73 21.29 -53.57
N THR A 17 -42.96 20.21 -53.72
CA THR A 17 -43.37 19.04 -54.51
C THR A 17 -43.21 17.73 -53.74
N GLN A 18 -44.22 16.86 -53.84
CA GLN A 18 -44.19 15.48 -53.34
C GLN A 18 -44.86 14.59 -54.38
N ASP A 19 -44.16 13.56 -54.84
CA ASP A 19 -44.68 12.49 -55.71
C ASP A 19 -45.46 13.02 -56.94
N GLY A 20 -44.92 14.05 -57.58
CA GLY A 20 -45.49 14.71 -58.77
C GLY A 20 -46.59 15.75 -58.50
N LYS A 21 -47.05 15.89 -57.25
CA LYS A 21 -48.01 16.92 -56.82
C LYS A 21 -47.27 18.15 -56.32
N ILE A 22 -47.76 19.34 -56.68
CA ILE A 22 -47.20 20.63 -56.26
C ILE A 22 -48.16 21.30 -55.25
N LYS A 23 -47.61 21.83 -54.15
CA LYS A 23 -48.27 22.74 -53.21
C LYS A 23 -47.63 24.12 -53.26
N LYS A 24 -48.43 25.16 -53.07
CA LYS A 24 -47.97 26.55 -52.91
C LYS A 24 -48.29 27.01 -51.48
N LEU A 25 -47.29 27.55 -50.78
CA LEU A 25 -47.39 28.10 -49.43
C LEU A 25 -46.86 29.54 -49.41
N ALA A 26 -47.24 30.34 -48.42
CA ALA A 26 -46.63 31.66 -48.17
C ALA A 26 -45.21 31.51 -47.61
N ARG A 27 -44.30 32.46 -47.92
CA ARG A 27 -42.92 32.46 -47.37
C ARG A 27 -42.92 32.63 -45.84
N ASP A 28 -43.89 33.37 -45.31
CA ASP A 28 -44.08 33.66 -43.88
C ASP A 28 -44.31 32.41 -43.01
N LEU A 29 -44.71 31.27 -43.62
CA LEU A 29 -44.89 29.98 -42.94
C LEU A 29 -43.56 29.22 -42.71
N PHE A 30 -42.43 29.81 -43.11
CA PHE A 30 -41.09 29.23 -43.01
C PHE A 30 -40.22 30.19 -42.19
N ASP A 31 -40.09 29.95 -40.89
CA ASP A 31 -39.28 30.72 -39.94
C ASP A 31 -37.76 30.46 -40.06
N PHE A 32 -37.35 29.80 -41.15
CA PHE A 32 -35.98 29.38 -41.45
C PHE A 32 -35.57 29.78 -42.88
N ASP A 33 -34.26 29.77 -43.13
CA ASP A 33 -33.70 29.91 -44.47
C ASP A 33 -33.96 28.65 -45.29
N ILE A 34 -34.38 28.84 -46.55
CA ILE A 34 -34.71 27.76 -47.48
C ILE A 34 -33.83 27.85 -48.73
N ALA A 35 -33.34 26.70 -49.18
CA ALA A 35 -32.61 26.53 -50.43
C ALA A 35 -33.42 25.68 -51.45
N LEU A 36 -33.00 25.76 -52.71
CA LEU A 36 -33.61 24.96 -53.78
C LEU A 36 -33.23 23.48 -53.61
N GLY A 37 -34.24 22.65 -53.39
CA GLY A 37 -34.08 21.21 -53.22
C GLY A 37 -34.10 20.69 -51.78
N ASP A 38 -34.22 21.57 -50.79
CA ASP A 38 -34.43 21.19 -49.39
C ASP A 38 -35.68 20.33 -49.22
N ARG A 39 -35.70 19.50 -48.17
CA ARG A 39 -36.89 18.78 -47.75
C ARG A 39 -37.55 19.50 -46.56
N VAL A 40 -38.87 19.63 -46.58
CA VAL A 40 -39.67 20.18 -45.48
C VAL A 40 -40.86 19.27 -45.19
N ASP A 41 -41.11 18.99 -43.91
CA ASP A 41 -42.29 18.26 -43.49
C ASP A 41 -43.43 19.27 -43.31
N TYR A 42 -44.54 19.02 -43.99
CA TYR A 42 -45.74 19.86 -43.94
C TYR A 42 -46.79 19.21 -43.04
N ILE A 43 -47.11 19.88 -41.94
CA ILE A 43 -48.13 19.48 -40.98
C ILE A 43 -49.25 20.52 -41.00
N GLN A 44 -50.49 20.05 -41.07
CA GLN A 44 -51.68 20.90 -40.98
C GLN A 44 -52.66 20.22 -40.02
N ASP A 45 -53.03 20.91 -38.95
CA ASP A 45 -53.99 20.45 -37.95
C ASP A 45 -54.93 21.61 -37.59
N GLY A 46 -56.20 21.49 -38.01
CA GLY A 46 -57.15 22.60 -38.00
C GLY A 46 -56.61 23.85 -38.72
N ASP A 47 -56.61 24.97 -38.00
CA ASP A 47 -56.11 26.26 -38.45
C ASP A 47 -54.57 26.40 -38.36
N ILE A 48 -53.88 25.45 -37.73
CA ILE A 48 -52.42 25.50 -37.55
C ILE A 48 -51.75 24.83 -38.76
N VAL A 49 -50.99 25.64 -39.51
CA VAL A 49 -50.08 25.17 -40.55
C VAL A 49 -48.65 25.31 -40.03
N LEU A 50 -47.94 24.20 -39.90
CA LEU A 50 -46.57 24.15 -39.43
C LEU A 50 -45.69 23.50 -40.49
N VAL A 51 -44.63 24.23 -40.89
CA VAL A 51 -43.61 23.74 -41.82
C VAL A 51 -42.30 23.63 -41.05
N ILE A 52 -41.66 22.47 -41.12
CA ILE A 52 -40.40 22.20 -40.40
C ILE A 52 -39.36 21.74 -41.44
N PRO A 53 -38.07 22.14 -41.36
CA PRO A 53 -37.03 21.49 -42.15
C PRO A 53 -37.05 19.98 -41.86
N SER A 54 -37.31 19.19 -42.90
CA SER A 54 -37.47 17.75 -42.79
C SER A 54 -36.11 17.15 -42.49
N GLN A 55 -35.92 16.68 -41.25
CA GLN A 55 -34.76 15.86 -40.89
C GLN A 55 -34.96 14.45 -41.45
N GLY A 56 -34.98 14.37 -42.79
CA GLY A 56 -34.58 13.17 -43.50
C GLY A 56 -33.18 12.76 -43.06
N GLU A 57 -32.90 11.47 -43.18
CA GLU A 57 -31.75 10.77 -42.59
C GLU A 57 -30.47 11.61 -42.68
N MET A 58 -29.79 11.80 -41.53
CA MET A 58 -28.50 12.53 -41.48
C MET A 58 -27.47 11.77 -42.32
N ASP A 59 -27.31 12.19 -43.57
CA ASP A 59 -26.07 11.97 -44.33
C ASP A 59 -24.93 12.57 -43.51
N THR A 60 -24.08 11.71 -42.93
CA THR A 60 -23.07 12.08 -41.92
C THR A 60 -21.81 12.68 -42.54
N SER A 61 -21.97 13.48 -43.60
CA SER A 61 -20.90 14.25 -44.23
C SER A 61 -20.55 15.49 -43.40
N SER A 62 -19.28 15.56 -42.97
CA SER A 62 -18.47 16.77 -42.71
C SER A 62 -19.21 18.08 -42.36
N ASP A 63 -19.07 18.67 -41.17
CA ASP A 63 -17.89 18.72 -40.30
C ASP A 63 -18.24 19.02 -38.81
N LYS A 64 -17.19 19.10 -37.97
CA LYS A 64 -17.15 19.76 -36.64
C LYS A 64 -17.70 18.98 -35.44
N SER A 65 -17.34 17.70 -35.28
CA SER A 65 -17.39 17.06 -33.95
C SER A 65 -16.25 16.07 -33.68
N VAL A 66 -15.05 16.59 -33.41
CA VAL A 66 -13.92 15.80 -32.87
C VAL A 66 -14.21 15.17 -31.51
N LYS A 67 -15.24 15.67 -30.79
CA LYS A 67 -15.76 15.03 -29.57
C LYS A 67 -16.61 13.78 -29.88
N SER A 68 -17.37 13.76 -30.98
CA SER A 68 -18.03 12.53 -31.46
C SER A 68 -16.97 11.50 -31.83
N GLY A 69 -15.97 11.83 -32.66
CA GLY A 69 -15.01 10.85 -33.17
C GLY A 69 -14.36 9.96 -32.10
N LEU A 70 -13.91 10.53 -30.97
CA LEU A 70 -13.36 9.74 -29.86
C LEU A 70 -14.45 8.98 -29.08
N LEU A 71 -15.57 9.64 -28.73
CA LEU A 71 -16.62 9.03 -27.93
C LEU A 71 -17.33 7.88 -28.68
N GLN A 72 -17.46 8.05 -30.00
CA GLN A 72 -18.03 7.10 -30.95
C GLN A 72 -17.02 6.01 -31.33
N GLY A 73 -15.71 6.30 -31.36
CA GLY A 73 -14.67 5.28 -31.43
C GLY A 73 -14.65 4.38 -30.19
N ILE A 74 -14.71 4.98 -28.98
CA ILE A 74 -14.83 4.26 -27.71
C ILE A 74 -16.13 3.44 -27.67
N LEU A 75 -17.27 4.06 -28.02
CA LEU A 75 -18.55 3.37 -28.11
C LEU A 75 -18.51 2.22 -29.13
N ASN A 76 -17.90 2.41 -30.31
CA ASN A 76 -17.79 1.37 -31.32
C ASN A 76 -16.88 0.24 -30.86
N LEU A 77 -15.80 0.51 -30.11
CA LEU A 77 -14.92 -0.51 -29.54
C LEU A 77 -15.63 -1.30 -28.42
N PHE A 78 -16.42 -0.64 -27.57
CA PHE A 78 -17.32 -1.32 -26.61
C PHE A 78 -18.40 -2.14 -27.32
N LEU A 79 -19.01 -1.60 -28.38
CA LEU A 79 -20.01 -2.31 -29.17
C LEU A 79 -19.40 -3.49 -29.92
N GLU A 80 -18.19 -3.38 -30.49
CA GLU A 80 -17.47 -4.47 -31.15
C GLU A 80 -17.12 -5.58 -30.15
N THR A 81 -16.67 -5.21 -28.95
CA THR A 81 -16.38 -6.17 -27.85
C THR A 81 -17.64 -6.87 -27.33
N LEU A 82 -18.81 -6.22 -27.37
CA LEU A 82 -20.09 -6.80 -26.95
C LEU A 82 -20.87 -7.46 -28.11
N SER A 83 -20.60 -7.10 -29.36
CA SER A 83 -21.30 -7.53 -30.58
C SER A 83 -20.59 -8.74 -31.22
N ILE A 84 -20.27 -9.73 -30.38
CA ILE A 84 -20.14 -11.10 -30.88
C ILE A 84 -21.55 -11.58 -31.26
N HIS A 85 -21.87 -11.30 -32.52
CA HIS A 85 -22.94 -11.92 -33.30
C HIS A 85 -24.39 -11.61 -32.89
N ASN A 86 -24.86 -10.37 -33.15
CA ASN A 86 -26.24 -10.21 -33.61
C ASN A 86 -26.42 -9.09 -34.66
N ASN A 87 -27.17 -9.42 -35.73
CA ASN A 87 -27.30 -8.64 -36.96
C ASN A 87 -28.52 -7.69 -36.89
N ASP A 88 -28.51 -6.72 -35.95
CA ASP A 88 -29.69 -5.90 -35.62
C ASP A 88 -29.31 -4.43 -35.31
N LEU A 89 -28.45 -3.81 -36.14
CA LEU A 89 -28.03 -2.39 -35.99
C LEU A 89 -29.21 -1.40 -36.05
N GLY A 90 -30.36 -1.80 -36.62
CA GLY A 90 -31.59 -1.01 -36.61
C GLY A 90 -32.19 -0.80 -35.20
N ASN A 91 -31.75 -1.57 -34.19
CA ASN A 91 -32.31 -1.54 -32.85
C ASN A 91 -31.34 -1.03 -31.77
N LEU A 92 -30.73 0.14 -32.02
CA LEU A 92 -29.85 0.86 -31.07
C LEU A 92 -30.44 0.96 -29.64
N LYS A 93 -31.76 1.08 -29.50
CA LYS A 93 -32.44 1.13 -28.19
C LYS A 93 -32.31 -0.17 -27.40
N LYS A 94 -32.41 -1.33 -28.08
CA LYS A 94 -32.22 -2.66 -27.49
C LYS A 94 -30.74 -2.90 -27.15
N ILE A 95 -29.83 -2.48 -28.03
CA ILE A 95 -28.37 -2.55 -27.80
C ILE A 95 -27.97 -1.70 -26.58
N PHE A 96 -28.45 -0.45 -26.47
CA PHE A 96 -28.21 0.41 -25.31
C PHE A 96 -28.83 -0.15 -24.02
N SER A 97 -30.04 -0.71 -24.09
CA SER A 97 -30.67 -1.39 -22.94
C SER A 97 -29.86 -2.62 -22.50
N GLN A 98 -29.30 -3.39 -23.44
CA GLN A 98 -28.46 -4.54 -23.15
C GLN A 98 -27.12 -4.11 -22.54
N LEU A 99 -26.51 -3.03 -23.03
CA LEU A 99 -25.32 -2.41 -22.46
C LEU A 99 -25.58 -1.97 -21.01
N LEU A 100 -26.69 -1.29 -20.73
CA LEU A 100 -27.09 -0.91 -19.35
C LEU A 100 -27.27 -2.13 -18.44
N VAL A 101 -27.87 -3.21 -18.93
CA VAL A 101 -28.02 -4.47 -18.16
C VAL A 101 -26.66 -5.11 -17.89
N THR A 102 -25.74 -5.19 -18.87
CA THR A 102 -24.39 -5.71 -18.66
C THR A 102 -23.55 -4.84 -17.71
N LEU A 103 -23.72 -3.52 -17.79
CA LEU A 103 -23.05 -2.57 -16.91
C LEU A 103 -23.57 -2.70 -15.47
N PHE A 104 -24.88 -2.87 -15.27
CA PHE A 104 -25.47 -3.12 -13.96
C PHE A 104 -25.04 -4.48 -13.37
N MET A 105 -24.95 -5.53 -14.20
CA MET A 105 -24.34 -6.82 -13.83
C MET A 105 -22.91 -6.65 -13.31
N ALA A 106 -22.05 -5.97 -14.07
CA ALA A 106 -20.68 -5.69 -13.67
C ALA A 106 -20.59 -4.79 -12.43
N TRP A 107 -21.50 -3.82 -12.29
CA TRP A 107 -21.56 -2.90 -11.15
C TRP A 107 -22.03 -3.59 -9.87
N SER A 108 -22.94 -4.57 -9.93
CA SER A 108 -23.25 -5.43 -8.77
C SER A 108 -22.01 -6.18 -8.28
N LEU A 109 -21.22 -6.72 -9.21
CA LEU A 109 -19.97 -7.45 -8.89
C LEU A 109 -18.92 -6.50 -8.29
N LEU A 110 -18.77 -5.30 -8.85
CA LEU A 110 -17.92 -4.24 -8.29
C LEU A 110 -18.41 -3.76 -6.91
N GLY A 111 -19.72 -3.70 -6.68
CA GLY A 111 -20.31 -3.35 -5.39
C GLY A 111 -19.96 -4.33 -4.28
N VAL A 112 -19.86 -5.64 -4.60
CA VAL A 112 -19.34 -6.66 -3.67
C VAL A 112 -17.85 -6.41 -3.39
N VAL A 113 -17.02 -6.14 -4.40
CA VAL A 113 -15.60 -5.79 -4.19
C VAL A 113 -15.45 -4.55 -3.32
N VAL A 114 -16.30 -3.54 -3.47
CA VAL A 114 -16.31 -2.34 -2.62
C VAL A 114 -16.71 -2.67 -1.17
N ILE A 115 -17.76 -3.46 -0.93
CA ILE A 115 -18.18 -3.79 0.44
C ILE A 115 -17.16 -4.68 1.16
N GLU A 116 -16.55 -5.63 0.44
CA GLU A 116 -15.43 -6.47 0.91
C GLU A 116 -14.24 -5.58 1.34
N LEU A 117 -13.91 -4.56 0.54
CA LEU A 117 -12.80 -3.64 0.80
C LEU A 117 -13.10 -2.70 1.99
N LEU A 118 -14.36 -2.30 2.20
CA LEU A 118 -14.79 -1.59 3.42
C LEU A 118 -14.66 -2.46 4.68
N LEU A 119 -15.09 -3.73 4.62
CA LEU A 119 -14.95 -4.70 5.72
C LEU A 119 -13.47 -4.98 6.04
N LEU A 120 -12.62 -5.02 5.01
CA LEU A 120 -11.17 -5.14 5.15
C LEU A 120 -10.58 -3.90 5.86
N LEU A 121 -11.03 -2.69 5.53
CA LEU A 121 -10.66 -1.47 6.27
C LEU A 121 -11.12 -1.48 7.74
N GLU A 122 -12.34 -1.92 8.03
CA GLU A 122 -12.88 -2.03 9.40
C GLU A 122 -12.06 -3.03 10.24
N SER A 123 -11.71 -4.18 9.65
CA SER A 123 -10.81 -5.17 10.23
C SER A 123 -9.41 -4.59 10.47
N LEU A 124 -8.87 -3.85 9.50
CA LEU A 124 -7.56 -3.22 9.60
C LEU A 124 -7.52 -2.13 10.69
N ILE A 125 -8.56 -1.30 10.81
CA ILE A 125 -8.74 -0.33 11.90
C ILE A 125 -8.76 -1.04 13.26
N SER A 126 -9.48 -2.15 13.36
CA SER A 126 -9.60 -2.95 14.59
C SER A 126 -8.27 -3.60 14.99
N VAL A 127 -7.50 -4.09 14.01
CA VAL A 127 -6.14 -4.61 14.20
C VAL A 127 -5.20 -3.48 14.65
N ILE A 128 -5.19 -2.33 13.97
CA ILE A 128 -4.36 -1.17 14.31
C ILE A 128 -4.65 -0.71 15.73
N TRP A 129 -5.92 -0.56 16.12
CA TRP A 129 -6.32 -0.18 17.48
C TRP A 129 -5.83 -1.18 18.54
N ARG A 130 -6.03 -2.49 18.30
CA ARG A 130 -5.52 -3.56 19.19
C ARG A 130 -3.99 -3.55 19.28
N LEU A 131 -3.29 -3.28 18.19
CA LEU A 131 -1.83 -3.19 18.13
C LEU A 131 -1.32 -1.94 18.88
N LEU A 132 -2.00 -0.80 18.74
CA LEU A 132 -1.71 0.45 19.45
C LEU A 132 -1.87 0.28 20.97
N VAL A 133 -2.99 -0.28 21.43
CA VAL A 133 -3.24 -0.58 22.86
C VAL A 133 -2.22 -1.58 23.41
N LYS A 134 -1.82 -2.59 22.62
CA LYS A 134 -0.76 -3.54 23.02
C LYS A 134 0.63 -2.87 23.04
N GLY A 135 0.91 -1.97 22.10
CA GLY A 135 2.15 -1.20 22.00
C GLY A 135 2.36 -0.27 23.19
N ILE A 136 1.32 0.49 23.59
CA ILE A 136 1.35 1.36 24.77
C ILE A 136 1.65 0.55 26.05
N LYS A 137 0.99 -0.59 26.23
CA LYS A 137 1.27 -1.50 27.36
C LYS A 137 2.69 -2.08 27.32
N ASN A 138 3.19 -2.43 26.13
CA ASN A 138 4.53 -2.96 25.97
C ASN A 138 5.61 -1.90 26.21
N LEU A 139 5.38 -0.64 25.82
CA LEU A 139 6.27 0.49 26.11
C LEU A 139 6.44 0.69 27.61
N HIS A 140 5.33 0.72 28.36
CA HIS A 140 5.37 0.84 29.83
C HIS A 140 6.10 -0.34 30.52
N ILE A 141 6.03 -1.56 29.95
CA ILE A 141 6.80 -2.71 30.41
C ILE A 141 8.30 -2.56 30.06
N VAL A 142 8.62 -2.06 28.87
CA VAL A 142 10.01 -1.79 28.44
C VAL A 142 10.65 -0.72 29.33
N ASP A 143 9.97 0.38 29.62
CA ASP A 143 10.49 1.43 30.51
C ASP A 143 10.71 0.93 31.94
N ASN A 144 9.79 0.10 32.46
CA ASN A 144 9.98 -0.55 33.75
C ASN A 144 11.20 -1.51 33.72
N SER A 145 11.36 -2.29 32.65
CA SER A 145 12.54 -3.18 32.49
C SER A 145 13.87 -2.42 32.37
N ARG A 146 13.87 -1.24 31.73
CA ARG A 146 15.03 -0.32 31.68
C ARG A 146 15.40 0.15 33.08
N LYS A 147 14.41 0.43 33.93
CA LYS A 147 14.61 0.77 35.35
C LYS A 147 15.21 -0.41 36.13
N TYR A 148 14.72 -1.63 35.93
CA TYR A 148 15.31 -2.84 36.55
C TYR A 148 16.75 -3.11 36.09
N MET A 149 17.05 -2.95 34.80
CA MET A 149 18.43 -3.03 34.27
C MET A 149 19.38 -2.03 34.94
N ALA A 150 18.91 -0.80 35.21
CA ALA A 150 19.70 0.21 35.92
C ALA A 150 19.95 -0.16 37.41
N TYR A 151 18.96 -0.76 38.10
CA TYR A 151 19.17 -1.29 39.45
C TYR A 151 20.15 -2.47 39.48
N ARG A 152 20.03 -3.41 38.53
CA ARG A 152 20.93 -4.57 38.41
C ARG A 152 22.38 -4.16 38.26
N LYS A 153 22.67 -3.23 37.34
CA LYS A 153 24.03 -2.68 37.15
C LYS A 153 24.58 -1.99 38.40
N ARG A 154 23.74 -1.34 39.21
CA ARG A 154 24.17 -0.72 40.48
C ARG A 154 24.53 -1.76 41.54
N GLN A 155 23.72 -2.82 41.70
CA GLN A 155 24.06 -3.92 42.62
C GLN A 155 25.34 -4.66 42.19
N GLU A 156 25.53 -4.85 40.88
CA GLU A 156 26.72 -5.51 40.35
C GLU A 156 27.98 -4.65 40.52
N ALA A 157 27.89 -3.33 40.38
CA ALA A 157 28.98 -2.41 40.69
C ALA A 157 29.36 -2.40 42.18
N ILE A 158 28.36 -2.39 43.09
CA ILE A 158 28.60 -2.44 44.55
C ILE A 158 29.31 -3.75 44.92
N ARG A 159 28.78 -4.91 44.49
CA ARG A 159 29.41 -6.20 44.77
C ARG A 159 30.82 -6.31 44.19
N ASN A 160 31.07 -5.73 43.01
CA ASN A 160 32.41 -5.73 42.43
C ASN A 160 33.40 -4.82 43.18
N GLN A 161 32.92 -3.78 43.88
CA GLN A 161 33.74 -3.00 44.79
C GLN A 161 34.00 -3.78 46.10
N GLU A 162 32.98 -4.40 46.69
CA GLU A 162 33.10 -5.24 47.89
C GLU A 162 34.12 -6.37 47.68
N ASN A 163 34.02 -7.10 46.56
CA ASN A 163 35.00 -8.11 46.15
C ASN A 163 36.43 -7.54 46.02
N HIS A 164 36.62 -6.36 45.43
CA HIS A 164 37.95 -5.75 45.25
C HIS A 164 38.54 -5.30 46.61
N GLU A 165 37.71 -4.83 47.53
CA GLU A 165 38.13 -4.51 48.90
C GLU A 165 38.48 -5.77 49.72
N GLU A 166 37.83 -6.90 49.45
CA GLU A 166 38.18 -8.21 50.05
C GLU A 166 39.47 -8.79 49.44
N GLU A 167 39.64 -8.75 48.12
CA GLU A 167 40.88 -9.16 47.44
C GLU A 167 42.09 -8.35 47.94
N GLU A 168 41.96 -7.03 48.11
CA GLU A 168 43.01 -6.21 48.71
C GLU A 168 43.34 -6.61 50.17
N ARG A 169 42.36 -7.02 50.97
CA ARG A 169 42.59 -7.49 52.35
C ARG A 169 43.31 -8.83 52.36
N LEU A 170 42.91 -9.76 51.50
CA LEU A 170 43.56 -11.07 51.35
C LEU A 170 45.01 -10.94 50.86
N LEU A 171 45.26 -10.06 49.88
CA LEU A 171 46.62 -9.77 49.41
C LEU A 171 47.51 -9.15 50.50
N ARG A 172 46.97 -8.28 51.35
CA ARG A 172 47.71 -7.70 52.49
C ARG A 172 48.08 -8.78 53.52
N LEU A 173 47.15 -9.68 53.85
CA LEU A 173 47.39 -10.80 54.77
C LEU A 173 48.42 -11.79 54.22
N ALA A 174 48.34 -12.15 52.95
CA ALA A 174 49.31 -13.03 52.29
C ALA A 174 50.73 -12.43 52.28
N LEU A 175 50.84 -11.11 52.02
CA LEU A 175 52.11 -10.38 52.03
C LEU A 175 52.67 -10.22 53.47
N GLU A 176 51.80 -10.11 54.48
CA GLU A 176 52.20 -10.16 55.90
C GLU A 176 52.72 -11.55 56.29
N GLN A 177 52.05 -12.62 55.85
CA GLN A 177 52.53 -13.99 56.05
C GLN A 177 53.89 -14.23 55.36
N GLU A 178 54.04 -13.84 54.09
CA GLU A 178 55.33 -13.96 53.37
C GLU A 178 56.48 -13.21 54.08
N LYS A 179 56.19 -12.10 54.76
CA LYS A 179 57.16 -11.37 55.59
C LYS A 179 57.52 -12.09 56.88
N LEU A 180 56.56 -12.80 57.50
CA LEU A 180 56.82 -13.65 58.67
C LEU A 180 57.66 -14.86 58.27
N ASP A 181 57.25 -15.60 57.24
CA ASP A 181 57.97 -16.76 56.71
C ASP A 181 59.42 -16.40 56.32
N LYS A 182 59.64 -15.21 55.73
CA LYS A 182 60.99 -14.68 55.42
C LYS A 182 61.77 -14.25 56.67
N LYS A 183 61.11 -13.70 57.69
CA LYS A 183 61.76 -13.33 58.95
C LYS A 183 62.25 -14.57 59.70
N ASP A 184 61.46 -15.64 59.68
CA ASP A 184 61.78 -16.88 60.38
C ASP A 184 62.90 -17.65 59.64
N GLN A 185 62.88 -17.71 58.30
CA GLN A 185 64.02 -18.21 57.50
C GLN A 185 65.31 -17.40 57.69
N VAL A 186 65.22 -16.07 57.93
CA VAL A 186 66.38 -15.24 58.28
C VAL A 186 66.88 -15.59 59.69
N SER A 187 65.97 -15.88 60.63
CA SER A 187 66.30 -16.32 62.00
C SER A 187 67.01 -17.68 62.03
N GLU A 188 66.58 -18.64 61.21
CA GLU A 188 67.27 -19.92 61.03
C GLU A 188 68.69 -19.72 60.47
N LYS A 189 68.86 -18.93 59.40
CA LYS A 189 70.19 -18.66 58.82
C LYS A 189 71.16 -17.92 59.75
N THR A 190 70.66 -17.07 60.65
CA THR A 190 71.51 -16.50 61.72
C THR A 190 71.91 -17.51 62.79
N SER A 191 71.20 -18.64 62.91
CA SER A 191 71.49 -19.71 63.87
C SER A 191 72.50 -20.72 63.31
N GLU A 192 72.38 -21.10 62.03
CA GLU A 192 73.27 -22.07 61.36
C GLU A 192 74.73 -21.59 61.27
N THR A 193 74.98 -20.28 61.27
CA THR A 193 76.34 -19.73 61.22
C THR A 193 77.09 -19.87 62.57
N PHE A 194 76.37 -20.08 63.68
CA PHE A 194 76.95 -20.15 65.02
C PHE A 194 77.29 -21.57 65.50
N THR A 195 77.04 -22.60 64.69
CA THR A 195 77.10 -24.02 65.09
C THR A 195 78.13 -24.87 64.32
N ILE A 196 79.02 -24.23 63.55
CA ILE A 196 80.01 -24.93 62.70
C ILE A 196 81.40 -25.06 63.35
N ASP A 197 81.78 -24.17 64.28
CA ASP A 197 83.12 -24.18 64.89
C ASP A 197 83.30 -25.19 66.05
N SER A 198 82.22 -25.86 66.50
CA SER A 198 82.22 -26.71 67.71
C SER A 198 81.69 -28.12 67.49
N GLU A 199 82.21 -28.87 66.52
CA GLU A 199 82.41 -30.34 66.65
C GLU A 199 83.29 -30.92 65.52
N LYS A 200 84.62 -30.86 65.68
CA LYS A 200 85.55 -31.65 64.87
C LYS A 200 86.79 -32.12 65.64
N SER A 201 86.58 -32.94 66.67
CA SER A 201 87.59 -33.88 67.16
C SER A 201 86.94 -35.04 67.89
N GLN A 202 87.48 -36.24 67.63
CA GLN A 202 87.08 -37.54 68.19
C GLN A 202 85.66 -38.00 67.76
N GLU A 203 85.40 -39.29 67.53
CA GLU A 203 86.31 -40.45 67.63
C GLU A 203 86.05 -41.46 66.50
N GLY A 204 87.06 -42.28 66.18
CA GLY A 204 87.00 -43.24 65.09
C GLY A 204 87.54 -44.62 65.48
N SER A 205 86.93 -45.66 64.91
CA SER A 205 87.34 -47.06 64.93
C SER A 205 87.15 -47.86 66.23
N VAL A 206 86.13 -48.72 66.24
CA VAL A 206 86.20 -50.09 66.80
C VAL A 206 85.45 -51.05 65.87
N LYS A 207 86.14 -52.06 65.31
CA LYS A 207 85.53 -53.29 64.77
C LYS A 207 86.55 -54.45 64.68
N GLU A 208 86.40 -55.45 65.55
CA GLU A 208 86.67 -56.87 65.30
C GLU A 208 86.08 -57.67 66.49
N THR A 209 85.43 -58.83 66.35
CA THR A 209 84.97 -59.59 65.16
C THR A 209 83.41 -59.56 65.13
N LYS A 210 82.55 -60.52 64.73
CA LYS A 210 82.58 -61.88 64.13
C LYS A 210 81.25 -62.07 63.32
N GLU A 211 81.04 -62.85 62.26
CA GLU A 211 81.52 -64.20 61.82
C GLU A 211 80.96 -65.35 62.70
N ILE A 212 80.45 -66.50 62.19
CA ILE A 212 80.16 -66.97 60.81
C ILE A 212 78.83 -67.74 60.82
N ASP A 213 77.94 -67.47 59.85
CA ASP A 213 77.31 -68.44 58.92
C ASP A 213 76.51 -67.68 57.83
#